data_AF-A0A521G1C1-F1
#
_entry.id   AF-A0A521G1C1-F1
#
_cell.length_a   1.000
_cell.length_b   1.000
_cell.length_c   1.000
_cell.angle_alpha   90.00
_cell.angle_beta   90.00
_cell.angle_gamma   90.00
#
_symmetry.space_group_name_H-M   'P 1'
#
loop_
_entity.id
_entity.type
_entity.pdbx_description
1 polymer ?
#
loop_
_entity_poly.entity_id
_entity_poly.type
_entity_poly.pdbx_seq_one_letter_code
_entity_poly.pdbx_strand_id
1 'polypeptide(L)'
;MALFSCGWLNGTVEMSEEREQHIAERHPDFLPEHRALIAETLADPDQIRRSVRFGSARLFSRWYADLKNGKHVVVVVVSEIANERHWIITAYIARKLTEGEAEWQRN
;
A
#
# COMPACT_ATOMS: atom_id res chain seq x y z
N MET A 1 -9.62 -14.20 0.92
CA MET A 1 -8.35 -13.67 1.50
C MET A 1 -7.27 -13.66 0.43
N ALA A 2 -6.47 -12.60 0.33
CA ALA A 2 -5.36 -12.49 -0.62
C ALA A 2 -4.01 -12.24 0.09
N LEU A 3 -2.94 -12.68 -0.56
CA LEU A 3 -1.57 -12.60 -0.08
C LEU A 3 -0.69 -11.93 -1.14
N PHE A 4 0.12 -10.97 -0.73
CA PHE A 4 1.03 -10.23 -1.60
C PHE A 4 2.46 -10.33 -1.08
N SER A 5 3.42 -10.62 -1.95
CA SER A 5 4.83 -10.58 -1.57
C SER A 5 5.32 -9.13 -1.41
N CYS A 6 6.12 -8.88 -0.38
CA CYS A 6 6.77 -7.59 -0.18
C CYS A 6 8.25 -7.81 0.14
N GLY A 7 9.13 -7.45 -0.81
CA GLY A 7 10.57 -7.63 -0.66
C GLY A 7 11.16 -6.78 0.48
N TRP A 8 10.63 -5.56 0.68
CA TRP A 8 11.12 -4.66 1.73
C TRP A 8 10.78 -5.14 3.15
N LEU A 9 9.60 -5.75 3.33
CA LEU A 9 9.22 -6.38 4.60
C LEU A 9 9.83 -7.77 4.79
N ASN A 10 10.50 -8.31 3.76
CA ASN A 10 10.99 -9.69 3.70
C ASN A 10 9.89 -10.72 4.07
N GLY A 11 8.67 -10.51 3.57
CA GLY A 11 7.51 -11.29 3.98
C GLY A 11 6.28 -11.12 3.09
N THR A 12 5.16 -11.65 3.57
CA THR A 12 3.87 -11.59 2.88
C THR A 12 2.93 -10.63 3.59
N VAL A 13 2.17 -9.85 2.82
CA VAL A 13 1.15 -8.93 3.30
C VAL A 13 -0.23 -9.50 3.01
N GLU A 14 -1.05 -9.60 4.05
CA GLU A 14 -2.42 -10.10 3.99
C GLU A 14 -3.43 -9.01 3.61
N MET A 15 -4.43 -9.38 2.82
CA MET A 15 -5.64 -8.60 2.63
C MET A 15 -6.86 -9.50 2.89
N SER A 16 -7.59 -9.20 3.96
CA SER A 16 -8.86 -9.87 4.25
C SER A 16 -9.94 -9.37 3.29
N GLU A 17 -11.00 -10.16 3.11
CA GLU A 17 -12.17 -9.76 2.31
C GLU A 17 -12.86 -8.53 2.88
N GLU A 18 -12.93 -8.41 4.20
CA GLU A 18 -13.43 -7.21 4.89
C GLU A 18 -12.63 -5.96 4.49
N ARG A 19 -11.30 -6.06 4.41
CA ARG A 19 -10.44 -4.95 4.01
C ARG A 19 -10.55 -4.64 2.53
N GLU A 20 -10.68 -5.67 1.69
CA GLU A 20 -10.92 -5.48 0.26
C GLU A 20 -12.25 -4.74 0.01
N GLN A 21 -13.33 -5.15 0.68
CA GLN A 21 -14.62 -4.47 0.60
C GLN A 21 -14.54 -3.03 1.14
N HIS A 22 -13.87 -2.82 2.28
CA HIS A 22 -13.66 -1.49 2.84
C HIS A 22 -12.95 -0.54 1.86
N ILE A 23 -11.94 -1.05 1.15
CA ILE A 23 -11.23 -0.29 0.12
C ILE A 23 -12.14 0.00 -1.07
N ALA A 24 -12.92 -0.98 -1.54
CA ALA A 24 -13.86 -0.76 -2.64
C ALA A 24 -14.93 0.28 -2.32
N GLU A 25 -15.44 0.29 -1.08
CA GLU A 25 -16.46 1.26 -0.64
C GLU A 25 -15.88 2.67 -0.46
N ARG A 26 -14.66 2.79 0.08
CA ARG A 26 -14.02 4.10 0.34
C ARG A 26 -13.26 4.68 -0.84
N HIS A 27 -12.74 3.81 -1.70
CA HIS A 27 -11.92 4.12 -2.86
C HIS A 27 -12.46 3.38 -4.09
N PRO A 28 -13.71 3.69 -4.52
CA PRO A 28 -14.33 3.07 -5.69
C PRO A 28 -13.62 3.45 -7.00
N ASP A 29 -12.71 4.43 -6.95
CA ASP A 29 -11.88 4.85 -8.07
C ASP A 29 -10.58 4.04 -8.17
N PHE A 30 -10.34 3.15 -7.22
CA PHE A 30 -9.21 2.23 -7.14
C PHE A 30 -9.64 0.77 -7.32
N LEU A 31 -10.57 0.27 -6.50
CA LEU A 31 -11.12 -1.08 -6.67
C LEU A 31 -12.48 -1.05 -7.37
N PRO A 32 -12.80 -2.07 -8.18
CA PRO A 32 -12.02 -3.31 -8.41
C PRO A 32 -10.91 -3.24 -9.47
N GLU A 33 -10.91 -2.23 -10.35
CA GLU A 33 -10.12 -2.21 -11.59
C GLU A 33 -8.60 -2.22 -11.37
N HIS A 34 -8.12 -1.61 -10.29
CA HIS A 34 -6.69 -1.43 -10.02
C HIS A 34 -6.16 -2.37 -8.94
N ARG A 35 -6.87 -3.47 -8.64
CA ARG A 35 -6.46 -4.47 -7.64
C ARG A 35 -5.04 -5.01 -7.86
N ALA A 36 -4.65 -5.23 -9.12
CA ALA A 36 -3.32 -5.73 -9.47
C ALA A 36 -2.19 -4.77 -9.03
N LEU A 37 -2.47 -3.45 -9.00
CA LEU A 37 -1.48 -2.44 -8.61
C LEU A 37 -1.10 -2.54 -7.13
N ILE A 38 -1.91 -3.19 -6.28
CA ILE A 38 -1.53 -3.50 -4.90
C ILE A 38 -0.30 -4.39 -4.88
N ALA A 39 -0.33 -5.48 -5.64
CA ALA A 39 0.76 -6.45 -5.71
C ALA A 39 2.03 -5.78 -6.27
N GLU A 40 1.89 -5.03 -7.36
CA GLU A 40 3.01 -4.34 -8.00
C GLU A 40 3.64 -3.26 -7.11
N THR A 41 2.83 -2.55 -6.31
CA THR A 41 3.32 -1.53 -5.38
C THR A 41 4.05 -2.15 -4.19
N LEU A 42 3.58 -3.29 -3.67
CA LEU A 42 4.24 -3.99 -2.57
C LEU A 42 5.51 -4.72 -2.99
N ALA A 43 5.53 -5.27 -4.20
CA ALA A 43 6.68 -5.97 -4.74
C ALA A 43 7.82 -5.01 -5.10
N ASP A 44 7.51 -3.84 -5.66
CA ASP A 44 8.50 -2.88 -6.17
C ASP A 44 8.07 -1.42 -5.91
N PRO A 45 8.09 -0.95 -4.65
CA PRO A 45 7.69 0.42 -4.30
C PRO A 45 8.73 1.45 -4.78
N ASP A 46 8.29 2.68 -5.05
CA ASP A 46 9.18 3.83 -5.31
C ASP A 46 9.53 4.57 -4.02
N GLN A 47 8.60 4.62 -3.07
CA GLN A 47 8.81 5.27 -1.78
C GLN A 47 8.02 4.58 -0.69
N ILE A 48 8.63 4.47 0.49
CA ILE A 48 8.03 3.94 1.71
C ILE A 48 8.08 5.04 2.76
N ARG A 49 6.92 5.35 3.35
CA ARG A 49 6.79 6.35 4.39
C ARG A 49 6.20 5.74 5.65
N ARG A 50 6.73 6.09 6.81
CA ARG A 50 6.18 5.70 8.11
C ARG A 50 5.05 6.65 8.50
N SER A 51 3.92 6.12 8.95
CA SER A 51 2.82 6.97 9.44
C SER A 51 3.20 7.66 10.74
N VAL A 52 2.96 8.97 10.83
CA VAL A 52 3.14 9.75 12.07
C VAL A 52 2.06 9.41 13.11
N ARG A 53 0.86 9.03 12.65
CA ARG A 53 -0.28 8.71 13.53
C ARG A 53 -0.23 7.29 14.09
N PHE A 54 0.42 6.38 13.39
CA PHE A 54 0.48 4.96 13.75
C PHE A 54 1.84 4.38 13.38
N GLY A 55 2.76 4.30 14.34
CA GLY A 55 4.16 3.98 14.07
C GLY A 55 4.41 2.60 13.44
N SER A 56 3.47 1.66 13.56
CA SER A 56 3.51 0.35 12.92
C SER A 56 2.92 0.32 11.49
N ALA A 57 2.35 1.44 11.01
CA ALA A 57 1.89 1.57 9.63
C ALA A 57 2.96 2.18 8.74
N ARG A 58 3.19 1.54 7.59
CA ARG A 58 3.95 2.07 6.46
C ARG A 58 3.05 2.28 5.26
N LEU A 59 3.31 3.35 4.53
CA LEU A 59 2.67 3.72 3.27
C LEU A 59 3.66 3.37 2.15
N PHE A 60 3.37 2.28 1.44
CA PHE A 60 4.08 1.88 0.24
C PHE A 60 3.48 2.63 -0.93
N SER A 61 4.32 3.24 -1.75
CA SER A 61 3.84 4.03 -2.87
C SER A 61 4.66 3.79 -4.13
N ARG A 62 3.97 3.79 -5.27
CA ARG A 62 4.56 3.65 -6.60
C ARG A 62 3.85 4.55 -7.58
N TRP A 63 4.61 5.20 -8.46
CA TRP A 63 4.11 6.03 -9.54
C TRP A 63 3.78 5.18 -10.78
N TYR A 64 2.61 5.39 -11.34
CA TYR A 64 2.15 4.75 -12.56
C TYR A 64 1.85 5.81 -13.60
N ALA A 65 2.66 5.86 -14.66
CA ALA A 65 2.50 6.83 -15.75
C ALA A 65 1.15 6.68 -16.47
N ASP A 66 0.72 5.43 -16.69
CA ASP A 66 -0.51 5.10 -17.41
C ASP A 66 -1.79 5.25 -16.55
N LEU A 67 -1.64 5.44 -15.23
CA LEU A 67 -2.77 5.58 -14.32
C LEU A 67 -3.26 7.03 -14.25
N LYS A 68 -4.39 7.33 -14.89
CA LYS A 68 -5.07 8.66 -14.85
C LYS A 68 -4.11 9.84 -15.09
N ASN A 69 -3.31 9.75 -16.16
CA ASN A 69 -2.26 10.71 -16.55
C ASN A 69 -1.22 10.91 -15.45
N GLY A 70 -0.64 9.80 -14.96
CA GLY A 70 0.34 9.83 -13.89
C GLY A 70 -0.28 10.01 -12.51
N LYS A 71 -0.30 8.94 -11.71
CA LYS A 71 -0.71 8.97 -10.30
C LYS A 71 0.16 8.04 -9.47
N HIS A 72 0.17 8.30 -8.16
CA HIS A 72 0.69 7.35 -7.21
C HIS A 72 -0.43 6.39 -6.79
N VAL A 73 -0.11 5.10 -6.70
CA VAL A 73 -0.87 4.17 -5.85
C VAL A 73 -0.19 4.14 -4.50
N VAL A 74 -0.99 4.19 -3.44
CA VAL A 74 -0.55 4.10 -2.06
C VAL A 74 -1.22 2.89 -1.42
N VAL A 75 -0.43 1.99 -0.85
CA VAL A 75 -0.87 0.82 -0.09
C VAL A 75 -0.42 0.98 1.35
N VAL A 76 -1.36 0.98 2.28
CA VAL A 76 -1.06 1.17 3.71
C VAL A 76 -1.04 -0.18 4.40
N VAL A 77 0.12 -0.54 4.91
CA VAL A 77 0.38 -1.83 5.57
C VAL A 77 0.71 -1.60 7.03
N VAL A 78 0.00 -2.31 7.92
CA VAL A 78 0.36 -2.40 9.32
C VAL A 78 1.22 -3.63 9.53
N SER A 79 2.28 -3.48 10.34
CA SER A 79 3.18 -4.56 10.73
C SER A 79 3.12 -4.80 12.23
N GLU A 80 2.84 -6.03 12.64
CA GLU A 80 2.95 -6.48 14.03
C GLU A 80 4.24 -7.29 14.18
N ILE A 81 5.23 -6.70 14.86
CA ILE A 81 6.58 -7.27 15.01
C ILE A 81 6.56 -8.60 15.76
N ALA A 82 5.71 -8.72 16.79
CA ALA A 82 5.68 -9.91 17.65
C ALA A 82 5.31 -11.20 16.90
N ASN A 83 4.50 -11.10 15.85
CA ASN A 83 3.99 -12.23 15.08
C ASN A 83 4.46 -12.22 13.61
N GLU A 84 5.39 -11.32 13.26
CA GLU A 84 5.85 -11.09 11.88
C GLU A 84 4.69 -10.96 10.88
N ARG A 85 3.58 -10.37 11.34
CA ARG A 85 2.33 -10.30 10.58
C ARG A 85 2.17 -8.94 9.94
N HIS A 86 1.83 -8.94 8.66
CA HIS A 86 1.60 -7.73 7.88
C HIS A 86 0.24 -7.77 7.20
N TRP A 87 -0.53 -6.70 7.29
CA TRP A 87 -1.83 -6.63 6.62
C TRP A 87 -2.15 -5.24 6.07
N ILE A 88 -2.92 -5.23 4.98
CA ILE A 88 -3.41 -4.01 4.34
C ILE A 88 -4.60 -3.47 5.13
N ILE A 89 -4.56 -2.18 5.48
CA ILE A 89 -5.70 -1.49 6.09
C ILE A 89 -6.46 -0.60 5.11
N THR A 90 -5.78 -0.06 4.10
CA THR A 90 -6.37 0.67 2.97
C THR A 90 -5.40 0.75 1.80
N ALA A 91 -5.91 1.02 0.60
CA ALA A 91 -5.14 1.35 -0.59
C ALA A 91 -5.92 2.36 -1.45
N TYR A 92 -5.23 3.31 -2.08
CA TYR A 92 -5.88 4.39 -2.83
C TYR A 92 -4.96 5.05 -3.86
N ILE A 93 -5.55 5.84 -4.75
CA ILE A 93 -4.84 6.64 -5.75
C ILE A 93 -4.61 8.06 -5.19
N ALA A 94 -3.38 8.55 -5.28
CA ALA A 94 -2.98 9.87 -4.82
C ALA A 94 -2.34 10.70 -5.93
N ARG A 95 -2.57 12.02 -5.90
CA ARG A 95 -1.87 12.98 -6.79
C ARG A 95 -0.48 13.34 -6.28
N LYS A 96 -0.30 13.38 -4.96
CA LYS A 96 0.94 13.73 -4.27
C LYS A 96 1.05 12.89 -3.01
N LEU A 97 2.27 12.53 -2.65
CA LEU A 97 2.56 11.86 -1.39
C LEU A 97 2.79 12.96 -0.33
N THR A 98 1.85 13.13 0.60
CA THR A 98 1.96 14.15 1.67
C THR A 98 1.99 13.57 3.08
N GLU A 99 1.47 12.36 3.29
CA GLU A 99 1.35 11.77 4.62
C GLU A 99 2.55 10.90 5.01
N GLY A 100 2.95 10.97 6.28
CA GLY A 100 4.03 10.16 6.84
C GLY A 100 5.43 10.77 6.69
N GLU A 101 6.42 10.17 7.33
CA GLU A 101 7.84 10.52 7.21
C GLU A 101 8.50 9.58 6.20
N ALA A 102 9.31 10.09 5.27
CA ALA A 102 10.03 9.24 4.32
C ALA A 102 11.03 8.35 5.07
N GLU A 103 10.83 7.03 4.99
CA GLU A 103 11.70 6.02 5.59
C GLU A 103 12.65 5.45 4.53
N TRP A 104 12.17 5.29 3.30
CA TRP A 104 12.96 4.82 2.18
C TRP A 104 12.42 5.39 0.86
N GLN A 105 13.32 5.62 -0.10
CA GLN A 105 12.99 6.03 -1.46
C GLN A 105 13.93 5.35 -2.44
N ARG A 106 13.41 4.97 -3.61
CA ARG A 106 14.19 4.45 -4.73
C ARG A 106 15.13 5.55 -5.25
N ASN A 107 16.40 5.21 -5.39
CA ASN A 107 17.44 6.06 -6.00
C ASN A 107 17.41 5.99 -7.52
#